data_AF-A0A4U9HX28-F1
#
_entry.id   AF-A0A4U9HX28-F1
#
_cell.length_a   1.000
_cell.length_b   1.000
_cell.length_c   1.000
_cell.angle_alpha   90.00
_cell.angle_beta   90.00
_cell.angle_gamma   90.00
#
_symmetry.space_group_name_H-M   'P 1'
#
loop_
_entity.id
_entity.type
_entity.pdbx_description
1 polymer ?
#
loop_
_entity_poly.entity_id
_entity_poly.type
_entity_poly.pdbx_seq_one_letter_code
_entity_poly.pdbx_strand_id
1 'polypeptide(L)'
;MTTWLSPASVHIRDLPTSGSAKKSADSTSTKGAKKPKKDERSALVNRMGVNPWDNWQAQYEVLPGKEKVVSELKQLAEKADHIYLATDLDREGEAIAWHLREVIGGDDTRYSRVVFNEITKNAIRQAFEKPGELNIDRVNAQQARRFMDRVVGYMVSPLLWKKIARGLSAGRVQSVAVRLVVEREREIKAFVPEEFWEIDASVTTPSGDTLPLEVSHQER
;
A
#
# COMPACT_ATOMS: atom_id res chain seq x y z
N MET A 1 16.38 -31.24 -0.41
CA MET A 1 15.19 -31.23 0.48
C MET A 1 14.43 -29.93 0.24
N THR A 2 13.20 -29.97 -0.26
CA THR A 2 12.40 -28.76 -0.51
C THR A 2 11.76 -28.28 0.80
N THR A 3 12.39 -27.32 1.44
CA THR A 3 11.91 -26.72 2.70
C THR A 3 10.93 -25.59 2.38
N TRP A 4 9.68 -25.73 2.83
CA TRP A 4 8.68 -24.67 2.75
C TRP A 4 8.94 -23.66 3.87
N LEU A 5 9.15 -22.40 3.51
CA LEU A 5 9.33 -21.32 4.47
C LEU A 5 7.97 -20.89 5.03
N SER A 6 7.88 -20.92 6.37
CA SER A 6 6.75 -20.50 7.23
C SER A 6 6.08 -19.19 6.77
N PRO A 7 4.77 -18.97 7.01
CA PRO A 7 4.02 -17.86 6.39
C PRO A 7 4.57 -16.48 6.77
N ALA A 8 5.35 -15.90 5.86
CA ALA A 8 5.59 -14.47 5.81
C ALA A 8 4.38 -13.78 5.14
N SER A 9 3.18 -13.94 5.72
CA SER A 9 1.92 -13.34 5.18
C SER A 9 1.87 -11.81 5.30
N VAL A 10 2.99 -11.16 5.64
CA VAL A 10 3.10 -9.72 5.87
C VAL A 10 4.48 -9.26 5.38
N HIS A 11 4.56 -8.04 4.85
CA HIS A 11 5.83 -7.36 4.57
C HIS A 11 6.84 -7.58 5.70
N ILE A 12 8.07 -7.99 5.37
CA ILE A 12 9.14 -8.22 6.36
C ILE A 12 10.01 -6.97 6.54
N ARG A 13 10.02 -6.12 5.51
CA ARG A 13 10.69 -4.83 5.46
C ARG A 13 9.73 -3.77 4.97
N ASP A 14 9.98 -2.55 5.42
CA ASP A 14 9.30 -1.37 4.93
C ASP A 14 10.21 -0.14 5.07
N LEU A 15 9.80 0.96 4.46
CA LEU A 15 10.36 2.28 4.72
C LEU A 15 10.13 2.68 6.19
N PRO A 16 11.10 3.36 6.84
CA PRO A 16 11.04 3.75 8.24
C PRO A 16 9.69 4.32 8.66
N THR A 17 9.17 3.87 9.80
CA THR A 17 8.01 4.51 10.44
C THR A 17 8.50 5.46 11.52
N SER A 18 7.71 6.50 11.86
CA SER A 18 8.14 7.59 12.75
C SER A 18 8.50 7.16 14.20
N GLY A 19 8.40 5.87 14.54
CA GLY A 19 8.87 5.29 15.81
C GLY A 19 10.06 4.34 15.69
N SER A 20 10.52 4.01 14.47
CA SER A 20 11.54 2.98 14.21
C SER A 20 12.97 3.51 14.15
N ALA A 21 13.18 4.82 14.28
CA ALA A 21 14.52 5.42 14.25
C ALA A 21 15.40 4.81 15.35
N LYS A 22 16.19 3.79 15.00
CA LYS A 22 17.28 3.30 15.82
C LYS A 22 18.15 4.51 16.16
N LYS A 23 18.27 4.81 17.45
CA LYS A 23 19.42 5.59 17.93
C LYS A 23 20.65 4.84 17.45
N SER A 24 21.36 5.39 16.47
CA SER A 24 22.70 4.95 16.14
C SER A 24 23.50 4.95 17.43
N ALA A 25 23.86 3.75 17.90
CA ALA A 25 24.72 3.54 19.05
C ALA A 25 26.15 3.85 18.64
N ASP A 26 26.44 5.14 18.49
CA ASP A 26 27.78 5.64 18.69
C ASP A 26 27.68 7.05 19.30
N SER A 27 27.58 7.07 20.62
CA SER A 27 27.78 8.28 21.41
C SER A 27 28.81 7.98 22.48
N THR A 28 30.00 7.59 22.06
CA THR A 28 31.19 7.82 22.88
C THR A 28 31.42 9.33 22.90
N SER A 29 31.18 9.92 24.07
CA SER A 29 31.13 11.35 24.29
C SER A 29 32.53 11.97 24.37
N THR A 30 33.08 12.39 23.25
CA THR A 30 34.10 13.46 23.25
C THR A 30 33.39 14.81 23.23
N LYS A 31 33.37 15.46 24.39
CA LYS A 31 32.95 16.86 24.57
C LYS A 31 33.85 17.77 23.74
N GLY A 32 33.25 18.57 22.85
CA GLY A 32 33.90 19.72 22.24
C GLY A 32 33.81 19.81 20.71
N ALA A 33 32.61 19.97 20.17
CA ALA A 33 32.43 20.53 18.83
C ALA A 33 31.02 21.12 18.69
N LYS A 34 30.92 22.35 18.17
CA LYS A 34 29.64 22.98 17.80
C LYS A 34 28.89 22.04 16.85
N LYS A 35 27.68 21.59 17.22
CA LYS A 35 26.79 20.81 16.35
C LYS A 35 26.61 21.57 15.01
N PRO A 36 26.98 20.99 13.85
CA PRO A 36 26.65 21.62 12.58
C PRO A 36 25.12 21.66 12.46
N LYS A 37 24.58 22.75 11.89
CA LYS A 37 23.15 22.85 11.55
C LYS A 37 22.78 21.61 10.74
N LYS A 38 21.96 20.74 11.32
CA LYS A 38 21.47 19.53 10.66
C LYS A 38 20.68 19.96 9.43
N ASP A 39 21.13 19.58 8.24
CA ASP A 39 20.45 19.88 6.99
C ASP A 39 19.00 19.37 7.07
N GLU A 40 18.04 20.29 7.00
CA GLU A 40 16.60 20.01 7.14
C GLU A 40 16.13 19.01 6.08
N ARG A 41 16.76 19.05 4.90
CA ARG A 41 16.50 18.12 3.81
C ARG A 41 16.97 16.71 4.15
N SER A 42 18.20 16.56 4.65
CA SER A 42 18.71 15.27 5.13
C SER A 42 17.81 14.68 6.22
N ALA A 43 17.34 15.51 7.17
CA ALA A 43 16.39 15.06 8.18
C ALA A 43 15.03 14.63 7.60
N LEU A 44 14.56 15.27 6.54
CA LEU A 44 13.35 14.88 5.82
C LEU A 44 13.55 13.55 5.07
N VAL A 45 14.65 13.39 4.33
CA VAL A 45 15.02 12.14 3.63
C VAL A 45 15.04 10.97 4.61
N ASN A 46 15.74 11.12 5.75
CA ASN A 46 15.84 10.04 6.74
C ASN A 46 14.49 9.65 7.34
N ARG A 47 13.56 10.60 7.51
CA ARG A 47 12.21 10.31 8.01
C ARG A 47 11.30 9.69 6.94
N MET A 48 11.49 10.06 5.67
CA MET A 48 10.76 9.47 4.55
C MET A 48 11.27 8.07 4.22
N GLY A 49 12.56 7.81 4.46
CA GLY A 49 13.24 6.60 4.01
C GLY A 49 13.50 6.58 2.50
N VAL A 50 13.24 7.68 1.78
CA VAL A 50 13.43 7.79 0.34
C VAL A 50 14.12 9.11 0.06
N ASN A 51 15.06 9.11 -0.88
CA ASN A 51 15.75 10.32 -1.35
C ASN A 51 15.29 10.72 -2.76
N PRO A 52 14.25 11.55 -2.90
CA PRO A 52 13.80 12.07 -4.21
C PRO A 52 14.87 12.83 -4.99
N TRP A 53 15.95 13.24 -4.33
CA TRP A 53 16.99 14.05 -4.93
C TRP A 53 18.28 13.29 -5.26
N ASP A 54 18.32 12.00 -4.95
CA ASP A 54 19.44 11.12 -5.29
C ASP A 54 18.88 9.80 -5.80
N ASN A 55 18.42 9.83 -7.05
CA ASN A 55 17.88 8.69 -7.79
C ASN A 55 16.88 7.80 -7.01
N TRP A 56 16.04 8.40 -6.16
CA TRP A 56 15.02 7.69 -5.38
C TRP A 56 15.57 6.59 -4.47
N GLN A 57 16.84 6.69 -4.05
CA GLN A 57 17.43 5.71 -3.14
C GLN A 57 16.56 5.52 -1.90
N ALA A 58 16.22 4.27 -1.62
CA ALA A 58 15.33 3.89 -0.54
C ALA A 58 16.08 3.15 0.57
N GLN A 59 15.75 3.49 1.81
CA GLN A 59 16.24 2.84 3.02
C GLN A 59 15.11 1.99 3.57
N TYR A 60 15.22 0.68 3.39
CA TYR A 60 14.25 -0.28 3.92
C TYR A 60 14.76 -0.90 5.22
N GLU A 61 13.95 -0.86 6.25
CA GLU A 61 14.21 -1.42 7.57
C GLU A 61 13.39 -2.69 7.79
N VAL A 62 13.93 -3.66 8.53
CA VAL A 62 13.13 -4.80 9.01
C VAL A 62 12.10 -4.29 10.00
N LEU A 63 10.85 -4.70 9.84
CA LEU A 63 9.78 -4.26 10.72
C LEU A 63 10.01 -4.79 12.15
N PRO A 64 9.78 -3.97 13.19
CA PRO A 64 9.92 -4.42 14.58
C PRO A 64 9.08 -5.67 14.86
N GLY A 65 9.70 -6.68 15.46
CA GLY A 65 9.08 -7.97 15.77
C GLY A 65 9.19 -9.01 14.64
N LYS A 66 9.75 -8.66 13.48
CA LYS A 66 10.00 -9.59 12.37
C LYS A 66 11.45 -10.10 12.31
N GLU A 67 12.33 -9.63 13.19
CA GLU A 67 13.74 -10.02 13.21
C GLU A 67 13.93 -11.52 13.45
N LYS A 68 13.11 -12.12 14.32
CA LYS A 68 13.13 -13.58 14.56
C LYS A 68 12.76 -14.34 13.29
N VAL A 69 11.73 -13.90 12.58
CA VAL A 69 11.29 -14.50 11.31
C VAL A 69 12.41 -14.41 10.28
N VAL A 70 13.03 -13.23 10.12
CA VAL A 70 14.18 -13.05 9.22
C VAL A 70 15.32 -14.01 9.54
N SER A 71 15.67 -14.14 10.83
CA SER A 71 16.72 -15.06 11.27
C SER A 71 16.40 -16.52 10.94
N GLU A 72 15.16 -16.94 11.21
CA GLU A 72 14.69 -18.30 10.91
C GLU A 72 14.70 -18.58 9.40
N LEU A 73 14.23 -17.64 8.58
CA LEU A 73 14.25 -17.78 7.13
C LEU A 73 15.67 -17.92 6.58
N LYS A 74 16.64 -17.17 7.13
CA LYS A 74 18.06 -17.30 6.76
C LYS A 74 18.62 -18.67 7.11
N GLN A 75 18.36 -19.16 8.31
CA GLN A 75 18.82 -20.49 8.74
C GLN A 75 18.23 -21.62 7.89
N LEU A 76 16.98 -21.48 7.46
CA LEU A 76 16.35 -22.45 6.57
C LEU A 76 16.89 -22.35 5.14
N ALA A 77 17.16 -21.14 4.66
CA ALA A 77 17.75 -20.88 3.35
C ALA A 77 19.18 -21.43 3.22
N GLU A 78 19.96 -21.45 4.30
CA GLU A 78 21.29 -22.08 4.34
C GLU A 78 21.23 -23.60 4.11
N LYS A 79 20.13 -24.25 4.51
CA LYS A 79 19.95 -25.71 4.42
C LYS A 79 19.20 -26.15 3.17
N ALA A 80 18.54 -25.24 2.47
CA ALA A 80 17.73 -25.54 1.30
C ALA A 80 18.59 -25.54 0.05
N ASP A 81 18.39 -26.49 -0.86
CA ASP A 81 19.07 -26.46 -2.17
C ASP A 81 18.55 -25.29 -3.02
N HIS A 82 17.23 -25.06 -2.97
CA HIS A 82 16.51 -24.08 -3.77
C HIS A 82 15.40 -23.39 -2.97
N ILE A 83 15.08 -22.14 -3.29
CA ILE A 83 14.10 -21.31 -2.58
C ILE A 83 12.97 -20.91 -3.53
N TYR A 84 11.73 -21.29 -3.19
CA TYR A 84 10.53 -20.92 -3.93
C TYR A 84 9.78 -19.77 -3.24
N LEU A 85 9.66 -18.65 -3.94
CA LEU A 85 8.90 -17.47 -3.52
C LEU A 85 7.46 -17.63 -4.00
N ALA A 86 6.56 -18.02 -3.11
CA ALA A 86 5.16 -18.35 -3.40
C ALA A 86 4.17 -17.30 -2.83
N THR A 87 4.44 -16.03 -3.08
CA THR A 87 3.56 -14.90 -2.70
C THR A 87 2.41 -14.73 -3.70
N ASP A 88 1.47 -13.83 -3.39
CA ASP A 88 0.31 -13.53 -4.24
C ASP A 88 0.71 -13.05 -5.64
N LEU A 89 -0.17 -13.27 -6.61
CA LEU A 89 0.09 -12.99 -8.04
C LEU A 89 0.18 -11.50 -8.38
N ASP A 90 -0.12 -10.59 -7.46
CA ASP A 90 -0.17 -9.15 -7.72
C ASP A 90 1.20 -8.47 -7.56
N ARG A 91 1.25 -7.14 -7.72
CA ARG A 91 2.50 -6.38 -7.57
C ARG A 91 2.98 -6.27 -6.13
N GLU A 92 2.08 -6.36 -5.15
CA GLU A 92 2.45 -6.35 -3.74
C GLU A 92 3.15 -7.66 -3.37
N GLY A 93 2.59 -8.79 -3.82
CA GLY A 93 3.22 -10.09 -3.71
C GLY A 93 4.60 -10.13 -4.36
N GLU A 94 4.78 -9.49 -5.51
CA GLU A 94 6.09 -9.39 -6.15
C GLU A 94 7.10 -8.57 -5.32
N ALA A 95 6.66 -7.43 -4.76
CA ALA A 95 7.52 -6.63 -3.87
C ALA A 95 7.87 -7.36 -2.56
N ILE A 96 6.94 -8.14 -2.01
CA ILE A 96 7.20 -8.99 -0.84
C ILE A 96 8.24 -10.07 -1.18
N ALA A 97 8.09 -10.74 -2.33
CA ALA A 97 9.05 -11.73 -2.82
C ALA A 97 10.45 -11.12 -3.00
N TRP A 98 10.53 -9.93 -3.61
CA TRP A 98 11.77 -9.17 -3.71
C TRP A 98 12.38 -8.87 -2.35
N HIS A 99 11.61 -8.32 -1.40
CA HIS A 99 12.10 -8.04 -0.06
C HIS A 99 12.60 -9.28 0.68
N LEU A 100 11.95 -10.43 0.52
CA LEU A 100 12.41 -11.70 1.11
C LEU A 100 13.77 -12.10 0.52
N ARG A 101 13.92 -12.04 -0.81
CA ARG A 101 15.19 -12.31 -1.49
C ARG A 101 16.30 -11.39 -1.01
N GLU A 102 16.08 -10.08 -0.97
CA GLU A 102 17.07 -9.10 -0.51
C GLU A 102 17.45 -9.28 0.97
N VAL A 103 16.51 -9.77 1.79
CA VAL A 103 16.76 -10.02 3.21
C VAL A 103 17.56 -11.28 3.43
N ILE A 104 17.17 -12.37 2.79
CA ILE A 104 17.80 -13.67 2.93
C ILE A 104 19.21 -13.61 2.32
N GLY A 105 19.34 -13.00 1.13
CA GLY A 105 20.60 -12.84 0.40
C GLY A 105 21.04 -14.12 -0.33
N GLY A 106 22.28 -14.15 -0.80
CA GLY A 106 22.80 -15.26 -1.61
C GLY A 106 22.63 -15.01 -3.11
N ASP A 107 22.84 -16.07 -3.91
CA ASP A 107 22.75 -15.98 -5.37
C ASP A 107 21.29 -15.96 -5.85
N ASP A 108 20.99 -15.08 -6.80
CA ASP A 108 19.68 -14.93 -7.44
C ASP A 108 19.24 -16.22 -8.13
N THR A 109 20.19 -17.04 -8.61
CA THR A 109 19.92 -18.34 -9.26
C THR A 109 19.25 -19.37 -8.33
N ARG A 110 19.36 -19.19 -7.02
CA ARG A 110 18.75 -20.08 -6.01
C ARG A 110 17.27 -19.78 -5.76
N TYR A 111 16.75 -18.72 -6.37
CA TYR A 111 15.38 -18.27 -6.16
C TYR A 111 14.53 -18.55 -7.40
N SER A 112 13.29 -18.99 -7.18
CA SER A 112 12.28 -18.98 -8.25
C SER A 112 10.94 -18.47 -7.74
N ARG A 113 10.20 -17.81 -8.62
CA ARG A 113 8.91 -17.21 -8.34
C ARG A 113 7.78 -18.14 -8.77
N VAL A 114 6.90 -18.49 -7.84
CA VAL A 114 5.77 -19.39 -8.09
C VAL A 114 4.46 -18.63 -7.95
N VAL A 115 3.74 -18.50 -9.05
CA VAL A 115 2.47 -17.78 -9.09
C VAL A 115 1.33 -18.77 -9.34
N PHE A 116 0.26 -18.64 -8.56
CA PHE A 116 -0.99 -19.37 -8.75
C PHE A 116 -2.16 -18.43 -8.47
N ASN A 117 -3.24 -18.64 -9.21
CA ASN A 117 -4.50 -17.90 -9.10
C ASN A 117 -5.46 -18.51 -8.07
N GLU A 118 -5.28 -19.79 -7.75
CA GLU A 118 -6.11 -20.53 -6.80
C GLU A 118 -5.27 -21.54 -6.00
N ILE A 119 -5.75 -21.88 -4.80
CA ILE A 119 -5.08 -22.84 -3.91
C ILE A 119 -5.72 -24.22 -4.09
N THR A 120 -5.50 -24.82 -5.27
CA THR A 120 -5.93 -26.19 -5.58
C THR A 120 -4.72 -27.09 -5.82
N LYS A 121 -4.85 -28.40 -5.55
CA LYS A 121 -3.76 -29.37 -5.73
C LYS A 121 -3.15 -29.30 -7.15
N ASN A 122 -4.00 -29.15 -8.15
CA ASN A 122 -3.58 -29.08 -9.55
C ASN A 122 -2.86 -27.76 -9.85
N ALA A 123 -3.42 -26.62 -9.44
CA ALA A 123 -2.81 -25.32 -9.67
C ALA A 123 -1.44 -25.20 -8.99
N ILE A 124 -1.31 -25.66 -7.74
CA ILE A 124 -0.03 -25.66 -7.03
C ILE A 124 0.98 -26.57 -7.75
N ARG A 125 0.61 -27.81 -8.10
CA ARG A 125 1.54 -28.70 -8.80
C ARG A 125 2.04 -28.09 -10.11
N GLN A 126 1.14 -27.53 -10.91
CA GLN A 126 1.49 -26.87 -12.17
C GLN A 126 2.41 -25.66 -11.97
N ALA A 127 2.15 -24.84 -10.94
CA ALA A 127 2.95 -23.67 -10.64
C ALA A 127 4.40 -24.03 -10.24
N PHE A 128 4.61 -25.18 -9.59
CA PHE A 128 5.93 -25.68 -9.22
C PHE A 128 6.64 -26.46 -10.34
N GLU A 129 5.92 -26.98 -11.34
CA GLU A 129 6.52 -27.64 -12.51
C GLU A 129 7.25 -26.66 -13.43
N LYS A 130 6.75 -25.41 -13.53
CA LYS A 130 7.35 -24.34 -14.34
C LYS A 130 7.43 -23.04 -13.54
N PRO A 131 8.34 -22.97 -12.56
CA PRO A 131 8.51 -21.76 -11.78
C PRO A 131 9.11 -20.65 -12.66
N GLY A 132 8.67 -19.41 -12.44
CA GLY A 132 9.18 -18.24 -13.14
C GLY A 132 10.32 -17.56 -12.39
N GLU A 133 10.71 -16.39 -12.91
CA GLU A 133 11.65 -15.48 -12.26
C GLU A 133 10.92 -14.30 -11.64
N LEU A 134 11.61 -13.60 -10.74
CA LEU A 134 11.09 -12.39 -10.11
C LEU A 134 11.01 -11.26 -11.14
N ASN A 135 9.83 -10.66 -11.29
CA ASN A 135 9.59 -9.58 -12.23
C ASN A 135 9.93 -8.22 -11.62
N ILE A 136 11.13 -7.72 -11.93
CA ILE A 136 11.65 -6.46 -11.40
C ILE A 136 10.81 -5.24 -11.81
N ASP A 137 10.18 -5.25 -12.99
CA ASP A 137 9.32 -4.14 -13.41
C ASP A 137 8.07 -4.01 -12.53
N ARG A 138 7.49 -5.14 -12.11
CA ARG A 138 6.35 -5.15 -11.18
C ARG A 138 6.75 -4.70 -9.79
N VAL A 139 7.95 -5.08 -9.33
CA VAL A 139 8.54 -4.59 -8.08
C VAL A 139 8.72 -3.06 -8.16
N ASN A 140 9.32 -2.57 -9.24
CA ASN A 140 9.54 -1.14 -9.46
C ASN A 140 8.22 -0.35 -9.52
N ALA A 141 7.18 -0.91 -10.14
CA ALA A 141 5.86 -0.30 -10.15
C ALA A 141 5.25 -0.18 -8.74
N GLN A 142 5.45 -1.17 -7.88
CA GLN A 142 5.01 -1.12 -6.48
C GLN A 142 5.84 -0.10 -5.68
N GLN A 143 7.18 -0.11 -5.84
CA GLN A 143 8.08 0.83 -5.16
C GLN A 143 7.77 2.28 -5.55
N ALA A 144 7.57 2.55 -6.84
CA ALA A 144 7.20 3.88 -7.34
C ALA A 144 5.90 4.38 -6.69
N ARG A 145 4.86 3.53 -6.62
CA ARG A 145 3.62 3.88 -5.90
C ARG A 145 3.91 4.23 -4.44
N ARG A 146 4.70 3.41 -3.76
CA ARG A 146 5.04 3.60 -2.34
C ARG A 146 5.84 4.88 -2.11
N PHE A 147 6.76 5.23 -3.01
CA PHE A 147 7.55 6.46 -2.95
C PHE A 147 6.69 7.69 -3.17
N MET A 148 5.80 7.69 -4.16
CA MET A 148 4.86 8.80 -4.40
C MET A 148 3.98 9.05 -3.17
N ASP A 149 3.42 7.99 -2.59
CA ASP A 149 2.55 8.12 -1.41
C ASP A 149 3.36 8.66 -0.21
N ARG A 150 4.62 8.25 -0.06
CA ARG A 150 5.53 8.72 0.99
C ARG A 150 5.91 10.20 0.82
N VAL A 151 6.20 10.64 -0.40
CA VAL A 151 6.49 12.05 -0.73
C VAL A 151 5.31 12.94 -0.39
N VAL A 152 4.10 12.59 -0.84
CA VAL A 152 2.90 13.38 -0.55
C VAL A 152 2.65 13.44 0.95
N GLY A 153 2.72 12.31 1.65
CA GLY A 153 2.50 12.26 3.09
C GLY A 153 3.47 13.14 3.87
N TYR A 154 4.77 13.06 3.59
CA TYR A 154 5.79 13.77 4.38
C TYR A 154 6.04 15.21 3.96
N MET A 155 5.77 15.58 2.70
CA MET A 155 5.96 16.96 2.22
C MET A 155 4.69 17.80 2.38
N VAL A 156 3.50 17.23 2.19
CA VAL A 156 2.24 17.99 2.22
C VAL A 156 1.65 18.07 3.64
N SER A 157 1.77 17.03 4.47
CA SER A 157 1.20 17.07 5.83
C SER A 157 1.77 18.20 6.71
N PRO A 158 3.08 18.52 6.71
CA PRO A 158 3.61 19.67 7.45
C PRO A 158 3.01 21.01 7.01
N LEU A 159 2.66 21.15 5.73
CA LEU A 159 1.97 22.33 5.22
C LEU A 159 0.54 22.42 5.78
N LEU A 160 -0.19 21.30 5.82
CA LEU A 160 -1.51 21.24 6.43
C LEU A 160 -1.48 21.60 7.92
N TRP A 161 -0.45 21.17 8.66
CA TRP A 161 -0.30 21.54 10.07
C TRP A 161 -0.06 23.03 10.28
N LYS A 162 0.69 23.66 9.37
CA LYS A 162 0.97 25.10 9.42
C LYS A 162 -0.25 25.94 9.04
N LYS A 163 -1.13 25.43 8.16
CA LYS A 163 -2.20 26.21 7.54
C LYS A 163 -3.61 25.91 8.05
N ILE A 164 -3.85 24.71 8.57
CA ILE A 164 -5.19 24.24 8.92
C ILE A 164 -5.20 23.77 10.38
N ALA A 165 -4.67 22.59 10.66
CA ALA A 165 -4.65 22.02 12.02
C ALA A 165 -3.54 20.98 12.17
N ARG A 166 -2.94 20.91 13.35
CA ARG A 166 -1.96 19.86 13.69
C ARG A 166 -2.64 18.48 13.68
N GLY A 167 -1.92 17.46 13.23
CA GLY A 167 -2.40 16.08 13.19
C GLY A 167 -3.11 15.68 11.90
N LEU A 168 -3.35 16.61 10.97
CA LEU A 168 -3.91 16.29 9.65
C LEU A 168 -2.89 15.53 8.78
N SER A 169 -3.37 14.56 8.00
CA SER A 169 -2.56 13.83 7.03
C SER A 169 -2.98 14.19 5.61
N ALA A 170 -1.98 14.32 4.74
CA ALA A 170 -2.19 14.39 3.31
C ALA A 170 -1.98 13.00 2.70
N GLY A 171 -2.86 12.59 1.80
CA GLY A 171 -2.73 11.33 1.07
C GLY A 171 -3.11 11.54 -0.38
N ARG A 172 -2.24 11.09 -1.31
CA ARG A 172 -2.42 11.29 -2.75
C ARG A 172 -3.81 10.87 -3.24
N VAL A 173 -4.28 9.70 -2.78
CA VAL A 173 -5.61 9.16 -3.14
C VAL A 173 -6.69 9.61 -2.16
N GLN A 174 -6.38 9.68 -0.87
CA GLN A 174 -7.33 10.05 0.18
C GLN A 174 -7.89 11.46 -0.01
N SER A 175 -7.04 12.43 -0.36
CA SER A 175 -7.47 13.81 -0.57
C SER A 175 -8.44 13.95 -1.76
N VAL A 176 -8.28 13.15 -2.82
CA VAL A 176 -9.22 13.13 -3.95
C VAL A 176 -10.54 12.46 -3.57
N ALA A 177 -10.49 11.36 -2.81
CA ALA A 177 -11.71 10.71 -2.32
C ALA A 177 -12.54 11.65 -1.42
N VAL A 178 -11.88 12.36 -0.51
CA VAL A 178 -12.54 13.37 0.35
C VAL A 178 -13.12 14.51 -0.49
N ARG A 179 -12.43 14.93 -1.55
CA ARG A 179 -12.93 15.95 -2.47
C ARG A 179 -14.27 15.55 -3.10
N LEU A 180 -14.41 14.31 -3.58
CA LEU A 180 -15.67 13.84 -4.19
C LEU A 180 -16.85 13.93 -3.20
N VAL A 181 -16.62 13.55 -1.94
CA VAL A 181 -17.63 13.66 -0.89
C VAL A 181 -17.99 15.12 -0.61
N VAL A 182 -16.99 16.00 -0.53
CA VAL A 182 -17.20 17.44 -0.30
C VAL A 182 -17.93 18.10 -1.47
N GLU A 183 -17.66 17.70 -2.72
CA GLU A 183 -18.35 18.19 -3.90
C GLU A 183 -19.84 17.79 -3.86
N ARG A 184 -20.14 16.52 -3.58
CA ARG A 184 -21.53 16.06 -3.39
C ARG A 184 -22.25 16.80 -2.26
N GLU A 185 -21.59 16.99 -1.13
CA GLU A 185 -22.17 17.73 0.00
C GLU A 185 -22.50 19.19 -0.37
N ARG A 186 -21.67 19.82 -1.21
CA ARG A 186 -21.94 21.18 -1.71
C ARG A 186 -23.12 21.21 -2.67
N GLU A 187 -23.26 20.21 -3.54
CA GLU A 187 -24.42 20.05 -4.41
C GLU A 187 -25.71 19.95 -3.58
N ILE A 188 -25.72 19.10 -2.54
CA ILE A 188 -26.87 18.93 -1.64
C ILE A 188 -27.20 20.24 -0.92
N LYS A 189 -26.20 20.98 -0.43
CA LYS A 189 -26.43 22.26 0.26
C LYS A 189 -26.92 23.37 -0.66
N ALA A 190 -26.56 23.33 -1.94
CA ALA A 190 -27.00 24.30 -2.94
C ALA A 190 -28.34 23.93 -3.60
N PHE A 191 -28.84 22.71 -3.35
CA PHE A 191 -30.10 22.24 -3.90
C PHE A 191 -31.28 23.03 -3.32
N VAL A 192 -32.07 23.66 -4.20
CA VAL A 192 -33.33 24.32 -3.87
C VAL A 192 -34.44 23.38 -4.33
N PRO A 193 -35.16 22.71 -3.41
CA PRO A 193 -36.25 21.80 -3.80
C PRO A 193 -37.37 22.55 -4.51
N GLU A 194 -37.88 21.98 -5.59
CA GLU A 194 -39.06 22.46 -6.29
C GLU A 194 -40.24 21.55 -5.94
N GLU A 195 -41.36 22.16 -5.56
CA GLU A 195 -42.58 21.43 -5.26
C GLU A 195 -43.22 20.92 -6.55
N PHE A 196 -43.56 19.65 -6.58
CA PHE A 196 -44.33 19.02 -7.65
C PHE A 196 -45.34 18.03 -7.05
N TRP A 197 -46.35 17.69 -7.84
CA TRP A 197 -47.42 16.78 -7.42
C TRP A 197 -47.49 15.62 -8.41
N GLU A 198 -47.56 14.40 -7.89
CA GLU A 198 -47.86 13.19 -8.64
C GLU A 198 -49.28 12.74 -8.26
N ILE A 199 -50.04 12.26 -9.25
CA ILE A 199 -51.37 11.70 -9.01
C ILE A 199 -51.36 10.23 -9.46
N ASP A 200 -51.50 9.35 -8.49
CA ASP A 200 -51.66 7.92 -8.71
C ASP A 200 -53.13 7.51 -8.57
N ALA A 201 -53.63 6.73 -9.52
CA ALA A 201 -54.96 6.14 -9.48
C ALA A 201 -54.89 4.63 -9.74
N SER A 202 -55.29 3.84 -8.75
CA SER A 202 -55.53 2.41 -8.95
C SER A 202 -56.97 2.20 -9.39
N VAL A 203 -57.18 1.87 -10.67
CA VAL A 203 -58.52 1.61 -11.22
C VAL A 203 -58.69 0.13 -11.55
N THR A 204 -59.93 -0.34 -11.63
CA THR A 204 -60.25 -1.69 -12.08
C THR A 204 -60.92 -1.62 -13.44
N THR A 205 -60.48 -2.50 -14.34
CA THR A 205 -61.13 -2.70 -15.64
C THR A 205 -62.51 -3.36 -15.46
N PRO A 206 -63.39 -3.31 -16.47
CA PRO A 206 -64.67 -4.02 -16.42
C PRO A 206 -64.54 -5.54 -16.21
N SER A 207 -63.40 -6.15 -16.56
CA SER A 207 -63.09 -7.57 -16.32
C SER A 207 -62.61 -7.85 -14.89
N GLY A 208 -62.41 -6.83 -14.05
CA GLY A 208 -61.93 -6.95 -12.66
C GLY A 208 -60.40 -6.87 -12.52
N ASP A 209 -59.67 -6.67 -13.62
CA ASP A 209 -58.21 -6.54 -13.58
C ASP A 209 -57.79 -5.16 -13.07
N THR A 210 -56.79 -5.10 -12.19
CA THR A 210 -56.22 -3.84 -11.71
C THR A 210 -55.39 -3.16 -12.81
N LEU A 211 -55.66 -1.88 -13.03
CA LEU A 211 -54.92 -1.00 -13.94
C LEU A 211 -54.42 0.22 -13.15
N PRO A 212 -53.11 0.30 -12.84
CA PRO A 212 -52.54 1.51 -12.25
C PRO A 212 -52.40 2.60 -13.32
N LEU A 213 -52.79 3.83 -12.98
CA LEU A 213 -52.62 5.03 -13.78
C LEU A 213 -51.77 6.03 -12.99
N GLU A 214 -50.80 6.66 -13.63
CA GLU A 214 -49.87 7.61 -13.03
C GLU A 214 -49.83 8.88 -13.89
N VAL A 215 -50.00 10.05 -13.26
CA VAL A 215 -49.83 11.36 -13.90
C VAL A 215 -48.69 12.08 -13.18
N SER A 216 -47.54 12.17 -13.84
CA SER A 216 -46.32 12.74 -13.26
C SER A 216 -46.02 14.18 -13.69
N HIS A 217 -46.60 14.67 -14.79
CA HIS A 217 -46.34 16.02 -15.31
C HIS A 217 -47.63 16.64 -15.90
N GLN A 218 -47.93 17.88 -15.50
CA GLN A 218 -48.91 18.74 -16.17
C GLN A 218 -48.16 19.95 -16.74
N GLU A 219 -47.88 19.94 -18.05
CA GLU A 219 -47.36 21.13 -18.72
C GLU A 219 -48.40 22.26 -18.63
N ARG A 220 -47.94 23.46 -18.25
CA ARG A 220 -48.77 24.66 -18.09
C ARG A 220 -48.58 25.62 -19.25
#